data_AF-A0A355UUL6-F1
#
_entry.id   AF-A0A355UUL6-F1
#
_cell.length_a   1.000
_cell.length_b   1.000
_cell.length_c   1.000
_cell.angle_alpha   90.00
_cell.angle_beta   90.00
_cell.angle_gamma   90.00
#
_symmetry.space_group_name_H-M   'P 1'
#
loop_
_entity.id
_entity.type
_entity.pdbx_description
1 polymer ?
#
loop_
_entity_poly.entity_id
_entity_poly.type
_entity_poly.pdbx_seq_one_letter_code
_entity_poly.pdbx_strand_id
1 'polypeptide(L)' 'MYISSEENKTGLMILNIDNFKNINSLYNRRFGDNVLKIIAHKIQTVIPVNAELYRLDNDEFAVI' A
#
# COMPACT_ATOMS: atom_id res chain seq x y z
N MET A 1 11.83 23.63 33.92
CA MET A 1 12.07 23.42 32.47
C MET A 1 11.48 22.07 32.13
N TYR A 2 10.28 22.03 31.55
CA TYR A 2 9.66 20.77 31.13
C TYR A 2 10.16 20.45 29.73
N ILE A 3 10.85 19.33 29.57
CA ILE A 3 11.15 18.77 28.25
C ILE A 3 9.84 18.11 27.80
N SER A 4 9.09 18.76 26.91
CA SER A 4 8.00 18.09 26.21
C SER A 4 8.62 17.07 25.26
N SER A 5 8.49 15.78 25.57
CA SER A 5 8.71 14.73 24.60
C SER A 5 7.68 14.91 23.49
N GLU A 6 8.10 15.25 22.27
CA GLU A 6 7.18 15.21 21.14
C GLU A 6 6.71 13.76 20.96
N GLU A 7 5.41 13.52 21.13
CA GLU A 7 4.80 12.25 20.74
C GLU A 7 4.91 12.11 19.22
N ASN A 8 5.83 11.26 18.76
CA ASN A 8 5.89 10.86 17.35
C ASN A 8 4.63 10.05 17.02
N LYS A 9 3.62 10.73 16.47
CA LYS A 9 2.40 10.09 16.00
C LYS A 9 2.70 9.31 14.73
N THR A 10 2.44 8.00 14.77
CA THR A 10 2.51 7.11 13.61
C THR A 10 1.10 6.83 13.12
N GLY A 11 0.90 6.84 11.80
CA GLY A 11 -0.35 6.43 11.16
C GLY A 11 -0.19 5.07 10.50
N LEU A 12 -1.28 4.32 10.39
CA LEU A 12 -1.33 3.11 9.58
C LEU A 12 -2.53 3.20 8.64
N MET A 13 -2.28 3.00 7.35
CA MET A 13 -3.31 2.91 6.32
C MET A 13 -3.26 1.55 5.66
N ILE A 14 -4.39 0.86 5.62
CA ILE A 14 -4.56 -0.41 4.89
C ILE A 14 -5.38 -0.13 3.64
N LEU A 15 -4.87 -0.57 2.50
CA LEU A 15 -5.46 -0.41 1.18
C LEU A 15 -5.76 -1.79 0.60
N ASN A 16 -6.92 -1.97 -0.04
CA ASN A 16 -7.30 -3.17 -0.78
C ASN A 16 -7.70 -2.77 -2.20
N ILE A 17 -7.39 -3.60 -3.20
CA ILE A 17 -7.78 -3.36 -4.59
C ILE A 17 -9.14 -4.00 -4.89
N ASP A 18 -10.16 -3.16 -5.07
CA ASP A 18 -11.49 -3.63 -5.43
C ASP A 18 -11.47 -4.53 -6.68
N ASN A 19 -12.19 -5.66 -6.60
CA ASN A 19 -12.38 -6.61 -7.70
C ASN A 19 -11.09 -7.25 -8.25
N PHE A 20 -9.99 -7.29 -7.50
CA PHE A 20 -8.75 -7.92 -7.98
C PHE A 20 -8.91 -9.40 -8.37
N LYS A 21 -9.76 -10.14 -7.64
CA LYS A 21 -10.10 -11.53 -8.01
C LYS A 21 -10.74 -11.61 -9.40
N ASN A 22 -11.60 -10.65 -9.77
CA ASN A 22 -12.20 -10.61 -11.10
C ASN A 22 -11.17 -10.34 -12.19
N ILE A 23 -10.17 -9.47 -11.92
CA ILE A 23 -9.04 -9.24 -12.81
C ILE A 23 -8.28 -10.56 -13.07
N ASN A 24 -7.97 -11.31 -12.01
CA ASN A 24 -7.28 -12.59 -12.13
C ASN A 24 -8.10 -13.64 -12.91
N SER A 25 -9.42 -13.66 -12.72
CA SER A 25 -10.33 -14.58 -13.41
C SER A 25 -10.52 -14.24 -14.89
N LEU A 26 -10.61 -12.96 -15.25
CA LEU A 26 -10.85 -12.52 -16.63
C LEU A 26 -9.59 -12.59 -17.50
N TYR A 27 -8.42 -12.35 -16.93
CA TYR A 27 -7.16 -12.31 -17.69
C TYR A 27 -6.27 -13.51 -17.35
N ASN A 28 -5.56 -13.44 -16.22
CA ASN A 28 -4.78 -14.50 -15.58
C ASN A 28 -3.98 -13.87 -14.42
N ARG A 29 -3.37 -14.72 -13.58
CA ARG A 29 -2.54 -14.28 -12.44
C ARG A 29 -1.34 -13.42 -12.86
N ARG A 30 -0.69 -13.71 -13.99
CA ARG A 30 0.45 -12.90 -14.48
C ARG A 30 0.03 -11.46 -14.81
N PHE A 31 -1.19 -11.29 -15.33
CA PHE A 31 -1.76 -9.97 -15.55
C PHE A 31 -2.05 -9.26 -14.21
N GLY A 32 -2.64 -9.98 -13.25
CA GLY A 32 -2.82 -9.47 -11.88
C GLY A 32 -1.52 -9.01 -11.23
N ASP A 33 -0.43 -9.77 -11.38
CA ASP A 33 0.90 -9.40 -10.87
C ASP A 33 1.39 -8.07 -11.46
N ASN A 34 1.13 -7.82 -12.75
CA ASN A 34 1.47 -6.55 -13.38
C ASN A 34 0.60 -5.40 -12.85
N VAL A 35 -0.69 -5.65 -12.62
CA VAL A 35 -1.59 -4.66 -11.99
C VAL A 35 -1.09 -4.29 -10.59
N LEU A 36 -0.69 -5.28 -9.76
CA LEU A 36 -0.12 -5.04 -8.44
C LEU A 36 1.15 -4.17 -8.49
N LYS A 37 2.06 -4.45 -9.43
CA LYS A 37 3.27 -3.64 -9.62
C LYS A 37 2.96 -2.20 -10.02
N ILE A 38 2.00 -2.00 -10.91
CA ILE A 38 1.58 -0.67 -11.35
C ILE A 38 0.98 0.11 -10.18
N ILE A 39 0.12 -0.54 -9.38
CA ILE A 39 -0.52 0.09 -8.22
C ILE A 39 0.52 0.42 -7.15
N ALA A 40 1.43 -0.50 -6.83
CA ALA A 40 2.51 -0.24 -5.88
C ALA A 40 3.36 0.98 -6.30
N HIS A 41 3.73 1.06 -7.57
CA HIS A 41 4.48 2.20 -8.09
C HIS A 41 3.69 3.50 -7.97
N LYS A 42 2.38 3.49 -8.31
CA LYS A 42 1.52 4.66 -8.14
C LYS A 42 1.41 5.10 -6.69
N ILE A 43 1.22 4.18 -5.75
CA ILE A 43 1.16 4.49 -4.32
C ILE A 43 2.48 5.14 -3.87
N GLN A 44 3.63 4.58 -4.25
CA GLN A 44 4.95 5.15 -3.94
C GLN A 44 5.12 6.59 -4.44
N THR A 45 4.45 6.99 -5.53
CA THR A 45 4.52 8.38 -6.03
C THR A 45 3.69 9.39 -5.23
N VAL A 46 2.77 8.94 -4.37
CA VAL A 46 1.84 9.83 -3.65
C VAL A 46 1.96 9.77 -2.13
N ILE A 47 2.60 8.74 -1.57
CA ILE A 47 2.87 8.67 -0.14
C ILE A 47 3.99 9.64 0.27
N PRO A 48 4.01 10.13 1.53
CA PRO A 48 5.09 10.97 2.05
C PRO A 48 6.47 10.30 1.91
N VAL A 49 7.53 11.11 1.79
CA VAL A 49 8.92 10.63 1.65
C VAL A 49 9.39 9.81 2.85
N ASN A 50 8.82 10.06 4.03
CA ASN A 50 9.12 9.34 5.27
C ASN A 50 8.13 8.20 5.56
N ALA A 51 7.24 7.88 4.63
CA ALA A 51 6.32 6.77 4.74
C ALA A 51 6.83 5.56 3.96
N GLU A 52 6.49 4.37 4.44
CA GLU A 52 6.91 3.11 3.84
C GLU A 52 5.72 2.32 3.32
N LEU A 53 5.86 1.76 2.11
CA LEU A 53 4.85 0.92 1.48
C LEU A 53 5.22 -0.55 1.61
N TYR A 54 4.29 -1.33 2.16
CA TYR A 54 4.39 -2.78 2.29
C TYR A 54 3.28 -3.45 1.48
N ARG A 55 3.61 -4.54 0.79
CA ARG A 55 2.60 -5.47 0.28
C ARG A 55 2.31 -6.49 1.38
N LEU A 56 1.03 -6.67 1.69
CA LEU A 56 0.56 -7.69 2.62
C LEU A 56 0.22 -8.96 1.83
N ASP A 57 -0.97 -9.53 2.04
CA ASP A 57 -1.45 -10.69 1.28
C ASP A 57 -2.27 -10.27 0.05
N ASN A 58 -2.31 -11.13 -0.97
CA ASN A 58 -3.10 -10.98 -2.18
C ASN A 58 -2.97 -9.59 -2.84
N ASP A 59 -3.97 -8.72 -2.62
CA ASP A 59 -4.20 -7.39 -3.17
C ASP A 59 -4.17 -6.27 -2.12
N GLU A 60 -3.69 -6.57 -0.92
CA GLU A 60 -3.61 -5.63 0.20
C GLU A 60 -2.22 -4.97 0.31
N PHE A 61 -2.25 -3.69 0.69
CA PHE A 61 -1.07 -2.88 0.96
C PHE A 61 -1.20 -2.16 2.30
N ALA A 62 -0.07 -1.95 2.96
CA ALA A 62 0.02 -1.12 4.15
C ALA A 62 0.95 0.07 3.91
N VAL A 63 0.55 1.24 4.40
CA VAL A 63 1.40 2.44 4.47
C VAL A 63 1.55 2.82 5.94
N ILE A 64 2.80 2.98 6.37
CA ILE A 64 3.19 3.43 7.71
C ILE A 64 4.04 4.70 7.64
#